data_AF-J9UR53-F1
#
_entry.id   AF-J9UR53-F1
#
_cell.length_a   1.000
_cell.length_b   1.000
_cell.length_c   1.000
_cell.angle_alpha   90.00
_cell.angle_beta   90.00
_cell.angle_gamma   90.00
#
_symmetry.space_group_name_H-M   'P 1'
#
loop_
_entity.id
_entity.type
_entity.pdbx_description
1 polymer ?
#
loop_
_entity_poly.entity_id
_entity_poly.type
_entity_poly.pdbx_seq_one_letter_code
_entity_poly.pdbx_strand_id
1 'polypeptide(L)'
;MLFDNVKVPKENLLGKEGQGFKIAMQTLDGGRIGIAAQALGIAQGAYEAAVAYAKERIQFGKPIAQQQAIAFKLADMATKLRAARLLIYSAAAMKDRHEPYGTESAMAKLYASEIGLEVVNQALQIHGGNGYIKGAYIVERAYRDAKICTIYEGTSEIQKVVISAAILGKMPKSAAAAVGPMAKRGPITGERRNIIFKEGSAQDKVNALVVALQKDGIDFSVGIDINTPIVDAERVVSAGKGIGGKENMKLVENLAKAAGAAIGCSRPVAEELRYLPINRYVGMSGQKFNGNLYIACGISGANQHLKGIKNASIIVAINMKASAKIFKNADYGIVGDVTEILPLLTAALGGDAAKKPAEVPYKKIKRIVPKKVMELPKIYVCSGCGYEYNPFVGDPEAEIAPGTDFTALPEEWVCPECSEEKANFIKA
;
A
#
# COMPACT_ATOMS: atom_id res chain seq x y z
N MET A 1 -13.88 5.57 -14.77
CA MET A 1 -14.59 4.44 -15.41
C MET A 1 -14.59 3.26 -14.45
N LEU A 2 -15.69 2.48 -14.42
CA LEU A 2 -15.80 1.23 -13.66
C LEU A 2 -16.09 0.12 -14.65
N PHE A 3 -15.29 -0.94 -14.63
CA PHE A 3 -15.52 -2.14 -15.45
C PHE A 3 -15.97 -3.27 -14.53
N ASP A 4 -17.25 -3.62 -14.56
CA ASP A 4 -17.84 -4.73 -13.78
C ASP A 4 -18.30 -5.84 -14.73
N ASN A 5 -17.64 -7.01 -14.66
CA ASN A 5 -17.91 -8.20 -15.48
C ASN A 5 -18.08 -7.94 -16.99
N VAL A 6 -17.37 -6.93 -17.52
CA VAL A 6 -17.40 -6.58 -18.94
C VAL A 6 -16.64 -7.66 -19.74
N LYS A 7 -17.36 -8.35 -20.64
CA LYS A 7 -16.76 -9.29 -21.59
C LYS A 7 -16.34 -8.56 -22.85
N VAL A 8 -15.09 -8.77 -23.28
CA VAL A 8 -14.52 -8.17 -24.48
C VAL A 8 -14.10 -9.30 -25.43
N PRO A 9 -14.45 -9.25 -26.73
CA PRO A 9 -14.04 -10.25 -27.70
C PRO A 9 -12.51 -10.36 -27.84
N LYS A 10 -11.99 -11.56 -28.17
CA LYS A 10 -10.54 -11.81 -28.23
C LYS A 10 -9.87 -11.01 -29.35
N GLU A 11 -10.58 -10.78 -30.44
CA GLU A 11 -10.18 -9.99 -31.60
C GLU A 11 -9.94 -8.50 -31.28
N ASN A 12 -10.44 -8.00 -30.14
CA ASN A 12 -10.18 -6.63 -29.69
C ASN A 12 -8.85 -6.50 -28.93
N LEU A 13 -8.11 -7.59 -28.71
CA LEU A 13 -6.79 -7.55 -28.09
C LEU A 13 -5.79 -6.89 -29.05
N LEU A 14 -5.22 -5.76 -28.61
CA LEU A 14 -4.13 -5.10 -29.34
C LEU A 14 -2.81 -5.84 -29.06
N GLY A 15 -2.24 -6.47 -30.10
CA GLY A 15 -1.01 -7.26 -29.99
C GLY A 15 -1.23 -8.63 -29.37
N LYS A 16 -0.20 -9.17 -28.71
CA LYS A 16 -0.26 -10.47 -28.00
C LYS A 16 -0.41 -10.28 -26.48
N GLU A 17 -0.92 -11.32 -25.81
CA GLU A 17 -0.97 -11.36 -24.34
C GLU A 17 0.42 -11.08 -23.74
N GLY A 18 0.46 -10.24 -22.70
CA GLY A 18 1.70 -9.78 -22.07
C GLY A 18 2.40 -8.58 -22.73
N GLN A 19 1.97 -8.13 -23.92
CA GLN A 19 2.62 -7.01 -24.63
C GLN A 19 2.08 -5.62 -24.25
N GLY A 20 1.04 -5.52 -23.42
CA GLY A 20 0.34 -4.27 -23.14
C GLY A 20 1.25 -3.13 -22.64
N PHE A 21 2.23 -3.44 -21.78
CA PHE A 21 3.19 -2.43 -21.31
C PHE A 21 4.05 -1.86 -22.43
N LYS A 22 4.58 -2.72 -23.33
CA LYS A 22 5.42 -2.30 -24.46
C LYS A 22 4.63 -1.40 -25.41
N ILE A 23 3.40 -1.82 -25.75
CA ILE A 23 2.50 -1.06 -26.62
C ILE A 23 2.20 0.31 -26.00
N ALA A 24 1.83 0.34 -24.71
CA ALA A 24 1.57 1.59 -24.01
C ALA A 24 2.79 2.52 -23.99
N MET A 25 4.00 1.99 -23.75
CA MET A 25 5.22 2.81 -23.75
C MET A 25 5.53 3.38 -25.14
N GLN A 26 5.39 2.60 -26.21
CA GLN A 26 5.60 3.08 -27.58
C GLN A 26 4.63 4.22 -27.94
N THR A 27 3.36 4.12 -27.53
CA THR A 27 2.39 5.19 -27.73
C THR A 27 2.75 6.43 -26.91
N LEU A 28 3.16 6.26 -25.65
CA LEU A 28 3.50 7.36 -24.76
C LEU A 28 4.79 8.09 -25.16
N ASP A 29 5.78 7.41 -25.75
CA ASP A 29 6.98 8.08 -26.26
C ASP A 29 6.61 9.11 -27.34
N GLY A 30 5.70 8.75 -28.24
CA GLY A 30 5.15 9.67 -29.24
C GLY A 30 4.28 10.77 -28.62
N GLY A 31 3.45 10.43 -27.63
CA GLY A 31 2.55 11.36 -26.95
C GLY A 31 3.28 12.44 -26.15
N ARG A 32 4.44 12.13 -25.55
CA ARG A 32 5.32 13.09 -24.84
C ARG A 32 5.71 14.28 -25.70
N ILE A 33 5.99 14.08 -27.00
CA ILE A 33 6.28 15.17 -27.93
C ILE A 33 5.06 16.09 -28.08
N GLY A 34 3.86 15.51 -28.17
CA GLY A 34 2.60 16.25 -28.19
C GLY A 34 2.38 17.08 -26.93
N ILE A 35 2.66 16.52 -25.75
CA ILE A 35 2.50 17.24 -24.48
C ILE A 35 3.52 18.37 -24.36
N ALA A 36 4.74 18.14 -24.82
CA ALA A 36 5.77 19.17 -24.88
C ALA A 36 5.36 20.33 -25.80
N ALA A 37 4.82 20.03 -26.99
CA ALA A 37 4.30 21.02 -27.92
C ALA A 37 3.11 21.79 -27.35
N GLN A 38 2.20 21.12 -26.64
CA GLN A 38 1.09 21.76 -25.94
C GLN A 38 1.58 22.73 -24.87
N ALA A 39 2.53 22.31 -24.02
CA ALA A 39 3.11 23.17 -23.00
C ALA A 39 3.79 24.41 -23.60
N LEU A 40 4.53 24.23 -24.72
CA LEU A 40 5.12 25.33 -25.47
C LEU A 40 4.05 26.30 -25.99
N GLY A 41 2.95 25.81 -26.56
CA GLY A 41 1.86 26.64 -27.09
C GLY A 41 1.17 27.46 -25.99
N ILE A 42 0.88 26.85 -24.85
CA ILE A 42 0.29 27.53 -23.69
C ILE A 42 1.23 28.65 -23.22
N ALA A 43 2.52 28.35 -23.08
CA ALA A 43 3.51 29.30 -22.60
C ALA A 43 3.78 30.44 -23.61
N GLN A 44 3.77 30.13 -24.91
CA GLN A 44 3.90 31.12 -25.98
C GLN A 44 2.73 32.12 -25.96
N GLY A 45 1.49 31.64 -25.83
CA GLY A 45 0.32 32.53 -25.74
C GLY A 45 0.34 33.43 -24.50
N ALA A 46 0.77 32.89 -23.35
CA ALA A 46 0.92 33.69 -22.13
C ALA A 46 2.05 34.73 -22.26
N TYR A 47 3.17 34.37 -22.89
CA TYR A 47 4.27 35.28 -23.17
C TYR A 47 3.84 36.44 -24.07
N GLU A 48 3.14 36.16 -25.17
CA GLU A 48 2.65 37.18 -26.10
C GLU A 48 1.67 38.14 -25.42
N ALA A 49 0.75 37.62 -24.60
CA ALA A 49 -0.14 38.43 -23.78
C ALA A 49 0.64 39.34 -22.81
N ALA A 50 1.69 38.81 -22.17
CA ALA A 50 2.53 39.58 -21.25
C ALA A 50 3.32 40.68 -21.96
N VAL A 51 3.84 40.42 -23.17
CA VAL A 51 4.53 41.43 -23.98
C VAL A 51 3.57 42.55 -24.36
N ALA A 52 2.35 42.22 -24.81
CA ALA A 52 1.33 43.21 -25.16
C ALA A 52 0.97 44.07 -23.94
N TYR A 53 0.61 43.43 -22.82
CA TYR A 53 0.26 44.13 -21.58
C TYR A 53 1.41 45.02 -21.07
N ALA A 54 2.66 44.55 -21.16
CA ALA A 54 3.80 45.32 -20.69
C ALA A 54 4.04 46.61 -21.50
N LYS A 55 3.68 46.61 -22.78
CA LYS A 55 3.79 47.79 -23.65
C LYS A 55 2.66 48.79 -23.43
N GLU A 56 1.48 48.32 -23.04
CA GLU A 56 0.30 49.16 -22.84
C GLU A 56 0.20 49.73 -21.42
N ARG A 57 0.57 48.95 -20.41
CA ARG A 57 0.42 49.33 -19.00
C ARG A 57 1.42 50.41 -18.62
N ILE A 58 0.92 51.59 -18.25
CA ILE A 58 1.73 52.72 -17.76
C ILE A 58 1.86 52.66 -16.23
N GLN A 59 3.09 52.76 -15.72
CA GLN A 59 3.38 52.91 -14.29
C GLN A 59 4.67 53.68 -14.11
N PHE A 60 4.71 54.60 -13.14
CA PHE A 60 5.83 55.54 -12.96
C PHE A 60 6.12 56.35 -14.24
N GLY A 61 5.06 56.82 -14.91
CA GLY A 61 5.13 57.73 -16.06
C GLY A 61 5.52 57.10 -17.40
N LYS A 62 5.73 55.78 -17.49
CA LYS A 62 6.10 55.09 -18.73
C LYS A 62 5.54 53.66 -18.81
N PRO A 63 5.49 53.03 -19.99
CA PRO A 63 5.17 51.61 -20.12
C PRO A 63 6.04 50.75 -19.21
N ILE A 64 5.45 49.73 -18.57
CA ILE A 64 6.21 48.83 -17.69
C ILE A 64 7.28 48.03 -18.46
N ALA A 65 7.13 47.85 -19.78
CA ALA A 65 8.17 47.29 -20.65
C ALA A 65 9.47 48.10 -20.65
N GLN A 66 9.44 49.39 -20.32
CA GLN A 66 10.62 50.24 -20.17
C GLN A 66 11.24 50.19 -18.77
N GLN A 67 10.74 49.31 -17.90
CA GLN A 67 11.38 48.99 -16.62
C GLN A 67 12.27 47.77 -16.83
N GLN A 68 13.55 47.90 -16.51
CA GLN A 68 14.57 46.89 -16.82
C GLN A 68 14.21 45.50 -16.26
N ALA A 69 13.65 45.44 -15.04
CA ALA A 69 13.21 44.19 -14.43
C ALA A 69 12.14 43.45 -15.26
N ILE A 70 11.27 44.17 -15.97
CA ILE A 70 10.27 43.57 -16.87
C ILE A 70 10.92 43.17 -18.20
N ALA A 71 11.76 44.04 -18.78
CA ALA A 71 12.47 43.75 -20.01
C ALA A 71 13.33 42.46 -19.90
N PHE A 72 14.04 42.28 -18.78
CA PHE A 72 14.81 41.07 -18.50
C PHE A 72 13.94 39.83 -18.39
N LYS A 73 12.81 39.91 -17.67
CA LYS A 73 11.84 38.79 -17.63
C LYS A 73 11.37 38.39 -19.02
N LEU A 74 11.01 39.36 -19.86
CA LEU A 74 10.58 39.09 -21.24
C LEU A 74 11.70 38.40 -22.05
N ALA A 75 12.94 38.87 -21.92
CA ALA A 75 14.09 38.26 -22.60
C ALA A 75 14.35 36.81 -22.14
N ASP A 76 14.31 36.55 -20.84
CA ASP A 76 14.49 35.21 -20.27
C ASP A 76 13.41 34.24 -20.74
N MET A 77 12.14 34.68 -20.71
CA MET A 77 11.01 33.89 -21.19
C MET A 77 11.17 33.55 -22.68
N ALA A 78 11.51 34.53 -23.52
CA ALA A 78 11.71 34.29 -24.95
C ALA A 78 12.81 33.26 -25.23
N THR A 79 13.92 33.36 -24.51
CA THR A 79 15.06 32.43 -24.62
C THR A 79 14.67 31.01 -24.23
N LYS A 80 13.96 30.87 -23.11
CA LYS A 80 13.41 29.61 -22.60
C LYS A 80 12.44 28.95 -23.59
N LEU A 81 11.52 29.72 -24.17
CA LEU A 81 10.61 29.24 -25.21
C LEU A 81 11.36 28.75 -26.45
N ARG A 82 12.42 29.47 -26.86
CA ARG A 82 13.26 29.07 -27.98
C ARG A 82 13.99 27.75 -27.71
N ALA A 83 14.55 27.57 -26.52
CA ALA A 83 15.20 26.33 -26.11
C ALA A 83 14.21 25.15 -26.08
N ALA A 84 13.03 25.33 -25.49
CA ALA A 84 11.97 24.31 -25.46
C ALA A 84 11.55 23.89 -26.88
N ARG A 85 11.38 24.87 -27.77
CA ARG A 85 11.04 24.65 -29.18
C ARG A 85 12.09 23.78 -29.89
N LEU A 86 13.38 24.04 -29.67
CA LEU A 86 14.45 23.25 -30.29
C LEU A 86 14.45 21.79 -29.81
N LEU A 87 14.26 21.55 -28.50
CA LEU A 87 14.17 20.19 -27.97
C LEU A 87 12.99 19.42 -28.56
N ILE A 88 11.83 20.08 -28.69
CA ILE A 88 10.61 19.49 -29.27
C ILE A 88 10.84 19.10 -30.73
N TYR A 89 11.32 20.04 -31.55
CA TYR A 89 11.55 19.77 -32.97
C TYR A 89 12.65 18.75 -33.22
N SER A 90 13.68 18.72 -32.36
CA SER A 90 14.71 17.69 -32.42
C SER A 90 14.12 16.29 -32.22
N ALA A 91 13.32 16.08 -31.17
CA ALA A 91 12.65 14.81 -30.91
C ALA A 91 11.64 14.44 -32.02
N ALA A 92 10.88 15.41 -32.51
CA ALA A 92 9.93 15.22 -33.61
C ALA A 92 10.64 14.79 -34.91
N ALA A 93 11.74 15.45 -35.26
CA ALA A 93 12.50 15.12 -36.46
C ALA A 93 13.11 13.71 -36.39
N MET A 94 13.56 13.27 -35.21
CA MET A 94 14.02 11.89 -35.00
C MET A 94 12.88 10.89 -35.21
N LYS A 95 11.69 11.17 -34.66
CA LYS A 95 10.49 10.35 -34.87
C LYS A 95 10.13 10.23 -36.36
N ASP A 96 10.15 11.34 -37.11
CA ASP A 96 9.85 11.34 -38.54
C ASP A 96 10.87 10.52 -39.35
N ARG A 97 12.14 10.52 -38.92
CA ARG A 97 13.20 9.67 -39.49
C ARG A 97 13.19 8.23 -38.98
N HIS A 98 12.21 7.84 -38.16
CA HIS A 98 12.09 6.51 -37.55
C HIS A 98 13.31 6.11 -36.69
N GLU A 99 14.03 7.09 -36.17
CA GLU A 99 15.13 6.89 -35.24
C GLU A 99 14.59 6.66 -33.81
N PRO A 100 15.32 5.97 -32.91
CA PRO A 100 14.93 5.92 -31.50
C PRO A 100 14.90 7.32 -30.88
N TYR A 101 13.75 7.74 -30.33
CA TYR A 101 13.55 9.10 -29.80
C TYR A 101 13.02 9.12 -28.34
N GLY A 102 13.05 7.98 -27.65
CA GLY A 102 12.46 7.84 -26.31
C GLY A 102 13.11 8.76 -25.26
N THR A 103 14.43 8.97 -25.35
CA THR A 103 15.18 9.85 -24.45
C THR A 103 14.92 11.32 -24.77
N GLU A 104 14.94 11.68 -26.04
CA GLU A 104 14.77 13.04 -26.55
C GLU A 104 13.35 13.53 -26.34
N SER A 105 12.35 12.68 -26.52
CA SER A 105 10.96 12.98 -26.17
C SER A 105 10.77 13.19 -24.66
N ALA A 106 11.44 12.41 -23.81
CA ALA A 106 11.41 12.60 -22.36
C ALA A 106 12.08 13.92 -21.95
N MET A 107 13.23 14.27 -22.55
CA MET A 107 13.91 15.57 -22.35
C MET A 107 13.05 16.74 -22.79
N ALA A 108 12.46 16.65 -24.00
CA ALA A 108 11.57 17.68 -24.53
C ALA A 108 10.35 17.89 -23.63
N LYS A 109 9.68 16.82 -23.22
CA LYS A 109 8.51 16.89 -22.32
C LYS A 109 8.88 17.48 -20.97
N LEU A 110 9.96 16.99 -20.36
CA LEU A 110 10.43 17.49 -19.06
C LEU A 110 10.69 19.00 -19.13
N TYR A 111 11.55 19.42 -20.07
CA TYR A 111 11.94 20.82 -20.16
C TYR A 111 10.76 21.73 -20.52
N ALA A 112 10.00 21.39 -21.57
CA ALA A 112 8.91 22.24 -22.04
C ALA A 112 7.77 22.38 -21.02
N SER A 113 7.45 21.32 -20.26
CA SER A 113 6.40 21.39 -19.24
C SER A 113 6.79 22.21 -18.01
N GLU A 114 8.02 22.04 -17.50
CA GLU A 114 8.52 22.83 -16.36
C GLU A 114 8.71 24.31 -16.72
N ILE A 115 9.37 24.57 -17.85
CA ILE A 115 9.59 25.93 -18.34
C ILE A 115 8.29 26.59 -18.75
N GLY A 116 7.33 25.83 -19.31
CA GLY A 116 6.02 26.36 -19.65
C GLY A 116 5.29 26.91 -18.42
N LEU A 117 5.32 26.17 -17.31
CA LEU A 117 4.76 26.64 -16.04
C LEU A 117 5.48 27.89 -15.52
N GLU A 118 6.81 27.93 -15.60
CA GLU A 118 7.60 29.08 -15.16
C GLU A 118 7.29 30.35 -15.99
N VAL A 119 7.27 30.23 -17.32
CA VAL A 119 6.96 31.34 -18.24
C VAL A 119 5.57 31.88 -17.97
N VAL A 120 4.57 31.01 -17.82
CA VAL A 120 3.21 31.44 -17.54
C VAL A 120 3.10 32.12 -16.17
N ASN A 121 3.84 31.64 -15.16
CA ASN A 121 3.89 32.30 -13.85
C ASN A 121 4.49 33.71 -13.94
N GLN A 122 5.54 33.91 -14.74
CA GLN A 122 6.11 35.24 -14.98
C GLN A 122 5.14 36.14 -15.76
N ALA A 123 4.46 35.60 -16.76
CA ALA A 123 3.41 36.31 -17.48
C ALA A 123 2.30 36.77 -16.52
N LEU A 124 1.90 35.92 -15.57
CA LEU A 124 0.89 36.26 -14.55
C LEU A 124 1.39 37.42 -13.69
N GLN A 125 2.64 37.34 -13.22
CA GLN A 125 3.26 38.39 -12.42
C GLN A 125 3.34 39.74 -13.15
N ILE A 126 3.61 39.74 -14.46
CA ILE A 126 3.62 40.96 -15.29
C ILE A 126 2.24 41.61 -15.36
N HIS A 127 1.16 40.81 -15.39
CA HIS A 127 -0.21 41.32 -15.35
C HIS A 127 -0.67 41.74 -13.94
N GLY A 128 0.08 41.39 -12.89
CA GLY A 128 -0.29 41.67 -11.51
C GLY A 128 -1.62 41.03 -11.13
N GLY A 129 -2.47 41.75 -10.37
CA GLY A 129 -3.78 41.25 -9.96
C GLY A 129 -4.68 40.83 -11.13
N ASN A 130 -4.60 41.53 -12.26
CA ASN A 130 -5.37 41.19 -13.46
C ASN A 130 -4.99 39.83 -14.05
N GLY A 131 -3.76 39.37 -13.84
CA GLY A 131 -3.31 38.04 -14.29
C GLY A 131 -3.94 36.89 -13.51
N TYR A 132 -4.51 37.16 -12.32
CA TYR A 132 -5.16 36.19 -11.47
C TYR A 132 -6.70 36.21 -11.59
N ILE A 133 -7.26 37.30 -12.15
CA ILE A 133 -8.71 37.44 -12.32
C ILE A 133 -9.17 36.62 -13.52
N LYS A 134 -10.06 35.67 -13.26
CA LYS A 134 -10.68 34.83 -14.28
C LYS A 134 -11.38 35.69 -15.34
N GLY A 135 -11.03 35.50 -16.60
CA GLY A 135 -11.66 36.17 -17.74
C GLY A 135 -11.11 37.55 -18.06
N ALA A 136 -10.22 38.12 -17.24
CA ALA A 136 -9.56 39.39 -17.55
C ALA A 136 -8.50 39.21 -18.66
N TYR A 137 -7.67 38.17 -18.53
CA TYR A 137 -6.64 37.82 -19.51
C TYR A 137 -6.50 36.30 -19.60
N ILE A 138 -5.96 35.81 -20.73
CA ILE A 138 -5.74 34.38 -20.97
C ILE A 138 -4.76 33.74 -19.96
N VAL A 139 -3.93 34.55 -19.31
CA VAL A 139 -2.81 34.09 -18.47
C VAL A 139 -3.26 33.30 -17.24
N GLU A 140 -4.39 33.66 -16.61
CA GLU A 140 -4.96 32.90 -15.48
C GLU A 140 -5.25 31.45 -15.91
N ARG A 141 -5.93 31.30 -17.06
CA ARG A 141 -6.25 29.99 -17.62
C ARG A 141 -4.99 29.26 -18.02
N ALA A 142 -4.07 29.94 -18.70
CA ALA A 142 -2.80 29.36 -19.11
C ALA A 142 -2.04 28.79 -17.92
N TYR A 143 -2.11 29.40 -16.73
CA TYR A 143 -1.40 28.91 -15.54
C TYR A 143 -1.94 27.56 -15.08
N ARG A 144 -3.26 27.43 -15.02
CA ARG A 144 -3.93 26.15 -14.70
C ARG A 144 -3.63 25.09 -15.77
N ASP A 145 -3.72 25.47 -17.04
CA ASP A 145 -3.53 24.58 -18.17
C ASP A 145 -2.04 24.14 -18.31
N ALA A 146 -1.08 24.97 -17.91
CA ALA A 146 0.34 24.61 -17.89
C ALA A 146 0.66 23.59 -16.78
N LYS A 147 0.00 23.68 -15.62
CA LYS A 147 0.31 22.80 -14.48
C LYS A 147 0.02 21.34 -14.78
N ILE A 148 -1.05 21.05 -15.51
CA ILE A 148 -1.43 19.66 -15.82
C ILE A 148 -0.36 18.98 -16.69
N CYS A 149 0.34 19.72 -17.56
CA CYS A 149 1.42 19.20 -18.40
C CYS A 149 2.60 18.61 -17.60
N THR A 150 2.79 18.97 -16.33
CA THR A 150 3.84 18.37 -15.48
C THR A 150 3.43 17.02 -14.89
N ILE A 151 2.19 16.56 -15.10
CA ILE A 151 1.59 15.42 -14.38
C ILE A 151 1.31 14.24 -15.31
N TYR A 152 0.50 14.44 -16.36
CA TYR A 152 0.05 13.33 -17.22
C TYR A 152 1.09 12.98 -18.29
N GLU A 153 0.94 11.79 -18.89
CA GLU A 153 1.93 11.16 -19.78
C GLU A 153 3.35 11.06 -19.18
N GLY A 154 3.37 10.87 -17.85
CA GLY A 154 4.55 10.72 -17.02
C GLY A 154 4.94 12.04 -16.36
N THR A 155 4.98 12.05 -15.03
CA THR A 155 5.42 13.22 -14.25
C THR A 155 6.85 13.60 -14.57
N SER A 156 7.26 14.80 -14.20
CA SER A 156 8.64 15.27 -14.37
C SER A 156 9.67 14.32 -13.75
N GLU A 157 9.36 13.70 -12.61
CA GLU A 157 10.21 12.70 -11.95
C GLU A 157 10.34 11.44 -12.79
N ILE A 158 9.25 10.97 -13.40
CA ILE A 158 9.29 9.81 -14.28
C ILE A 158 10.10 10.09 -15.55
N GLN A 159 10.00 11.30 -16.11
CA GLN A 159 10.87 11.68 -17.24
C GLN A 159 12.35 11.65 -16.83
N LYS A 160 12.69 12.14 -15.63
CA LYS A 160 14.05 12.05 -15.08
C LYS A 160 14.51 10.61 -14.93
N VAL A 161 13.64 9.68 -14.52
CA VAL A 161 13.96 8.25 -14.46
C VAL A 161 14.31 7.72 -15.85
N VAL A 162 13.50 8.02 -16.87
CA VAL A 162 13.76 7.61 -18.27
C VAL A 162 15.11 8.15 -18.74
N ILE A 163 15.35 9.44 -18.55
CA ILE A 163 16.60 10.10 -18.95
C ILE A 163 17.80 9.50 -18.19
N SER A 164 17.69 9.32 -16.88
CA SER A 164 18.77 8.73 -16.08
C SER A 164 19.08 7.30 -16.49
N ALA A 165 18.06 6.52 -16.86
CA ALA A 165 18.25 5.14 -17.30
C ALA A 165 18.93 5.07 -18.67
N ALA A 166 18.71 6.07 -19.53
CA ALA A 166 19.39 6.18 -20.82
C ALA A 166 20.88 6.57 -20.65
N ILE A 167 21.19 7.44 -19.68
CA ILE A 167 22.55 7.94 -19.44
C ILE A 167 23.40 6.96 -18.62
N LEU A 168 22.83 6.45 -17.53
CA LEU A 168 23.56 5.63 -16.54
C LEU A 168 23.34 4.12 -16.76
N GLY A 169 22.46 3.74 -17.68
CA GLY A 169 21.91 2.39 -17.75
C GLY A 169 20.78 2.18 -16.73
N LYS A 170 20.02 1.10 -16.93
CA LYS A 170 18.97 0.71 -15.98
C LYS A 170 19.64 0.37 -14.66
N MET A 171 19.20 1.00 -13.57
CA MET A 171 19.63 0.58 -12.25
C MET A 171 19.39 -0.93 -12.13
N PRO A 172 20.36 -1.70 -11.59
CA PRO A 172 20.11 -3.09 -11.29
C PRO A 172 18.87 -3.15 -10.42
N LYS A 173 17.91 -4.01 -10.77
CA LYS A 173 16.87 -4.38 -9.82
C LYS A 173 17.61 -4.73 -8.55
N SER A 174 17.36 -4.01 -7.45
CA SER A 174 18.04 -4.29 -6.19
C SER A 174 18.03 -5.79 -5.98
N ALA A 175 19.18 -6.39 -5.66
CA ALA A 175 19.29 -7.80 -5.32
C ALA A 175 18.42 -8.20 -4.11
N ALA A 176 17.64 -7.28 -3.54
CA ALA A 176 16.45 -7.56 -2.75
C ALA A 176 15.28 -8.14 -3.60
N ALA A 177 15.53 -9.22 -4.36
CA ALA A 177 14.48 -10.10 -4.88
C ALA A 177 14.99 -11.46 -5.42
N ALA A 178 16.25 -11.84 -5.19
CA ALA A 178 16.67 -13.24 -5.25
C ALA A 178 16.73 -13.81 -3.83
N VAL A 179 15.64 -13.64 -3.07
CA VAL A 179 15.37 -14.53 -1.95
C VAL A 179 14.65 -15.71 -2.61
N GLY A 180 15.14 -16.93 -2.40
CA GLY A 180 14.42 -18.16 -2.73
C GLY A 180 12.96 -18.10 -2.23
N PRO A 181 12.10 -19.08 -2.62
CA PRO A 181 10.64 -18.99 -2.49
C PRO A 181 10.24 -18.27 -1.22
N MET A 182 9.71 -17.04 -1.37
CA MET A 182 9.47 -16.08 -0.29
C MET A 182 9.18 -16.83 1.01
N ALA A 183 10.11 -16.78 1.96
CA ALA A 183 9.83 -17.23 3.32
C ALA A 183 8.50 -16.59 3.71
N LYS A 184 7.46 -17.43 3.89
CA LYS A 184 6.07 -16.98 4.04
C LYS A 184 6.07 -15.83 5.04
N ARG A 185 5.82 -14.59 4.58
CA ARG A 185 5.73 -13.43 5.47
C ARG A 185 4.75 -13.81 6.57
N GLY A 186 5.23 -13.82 7.81
CA GLY A 186 4.44 -14.23 8.98
C GLY A 186 3.19 -13.36 9.15
N PRO A 187 2.36 -13.65 10.17
CA PRO A 187 1.15 -12.89 10.42
C PRO A 187 1.41 -11.37 10.46
N ILE A 188 0.50 -10.56 9.91
CA ILE A 188 0.61 -9.08 9.88
C ILE A 188 0.68 -8.51 11.29
N THR A 189 -0.03 -9.15 12.21
CA THR A 189 -0.02 -8.77 13.61
C THR A 189 1.29 -9.23 14.30
N GLY A 190 2.12 -10.05 13.65
CA GLY A 190 3.31 -10.75 14.16
C GLY A 190 2.94 -12.12 14.74
N GLU A 191 3.94 -12.92 15.09
CA GLU A 191 3.76 -14.28 15.65
C GLU A 191 2.74 -14.32 16.79
N ARG A 192 1.77 -15.23 16.69
CA ARG A 192 0.67 -15.41 17.65
C ARG A 192 0.59 -16.85 18.12
N ARG A 193 -0.04 -17.06 19.29
CA ARG A 193 -0.26 -18.40 19.84
C ARG A 193 -1.08 -19.31 18.91
N ASN A 194 -2.04 -18.74 18.18
CA ASN A 194 -2.86 -19.44 17.19
C ASN A 194 -3.52 -20.71 17.75
N ILE A 195 -4.06 -20.63 18.97
CA ILE A 195 -4.80 -21.72 19.61
C ILE A 195 -6.26 -21.63 19.13
N ILE A 196 -6.66 -22.54 18.25
CA ILE A 196 -8.00 -22.55 17.65
C ILE A 196 -8.82 -23.70 18.22
N PHE A 197 -9.91 -23.37 18.92
CA PHE A 197 -10.85 -24.33 19.49
C PHE A 197 -11.81 -24.82 18.40
N LYS A 198 -11.49 -25.97 17.79
CA LYS A 198 -12.25 -26.57 16.68
C LYS A 198 -13.24 -27.65 17.12
N GLU A 199 -12.85 -28.45 18.11
CA GLU A 199 -13.58 -29.64 18.56
C GLU A 199 -14.39 -29.36 19.83
N GLY A 200 -15.38 -30.19 20.12
CA GLY A 200 -16.31 -30.02 21.25
C GLY A 200 -17.55 -29.18 20.92
N SER A 201 -18.46 -29.07 21.90
CA SER A 201 -19.66 -28.23 21.78
C SER A 201 -19.30 -26.75 21.76
N ALA A 202 -20.22 -25.89 21.32
CA ALA A 202 -20.06 -24.44 21.39
C ALA A 202 -19.76 -23.95 22.82
N GLN A 203 -20.40 -24.56 23.82
CA GLN A 203 -20.17 -24.26 25.23
C GLN A 203 -18.76 -24.63 25.69
N ASP A 204 -18.25 -25.80 25.29
CA ASP A 204 -16.89 -26.25 25.66
C ASP A 204 -15.83 -25.30 25.11
N LYS A 205 -15.99 -24.87 23.85
CA LYS A 205 -15.09 -23.91 23.19
C LYS A 205 -15.09 -22.56 23.92
N VAL A 206 -16.26 -22.08 24.34
CA VAL A 206 -16.40 -20.84 25.11
C VAL A 206 -15.75 -20.97 26.48
N ASN A 207 -15.99 -22.06 27.20
CA ASN A 207 -15.39 -22.30 28.51
C ASN A 207 -13.85 -22.36 28.42
N ALA A 208 -13.32 -23.07 27.42
CA ALA A 208 -11.88 -23.15 27.18
C ALA A 208 -11.25 -21.77 26.88
N LEU A 209 -11.95 -20.94 26.09
CA LEU A 209 -11.52 -19.57 25.81
C LEU A 209 -11.49 -18.71 27.08
N VAL A 210 -12.55 -18.74 27.90
CA VAL A 210 -12.62 -17.93 29.13
C VAL A 210 -11.51 -18.32 30.11
N VAL A 211 -11.30 -19.62 30.33
CA VAL A 211 -10.21 -20.13 31.18
C VAL A 211 -8.84 -19.67 30.66
N ALA A 212 -8.63 -19.70 29.35
CA ALA A 212 -7.37 -19.26 28.75
C ALA A 212 -7.14 -17.74 28.92
N LEU A 213 -8.17 -16.92 28.76
CA LEU A 213 -8.08 -15.46 28.93
C LEU A 213 -7.85 -15.07 30.40
N GLN A 214 -8.51 -15.75 31.34
CA GLN A 214 -8.27 -15.55 32.78
C GLN A 214 -6.84 -15.94 33.17
N LYS A 215 -6.33 -17.06 32.63
CA LYS A 215 -4.94 -17.48 32.84
C LYS A 215 -3.93 -16.48 32.29
N ASP A 216 -4.28 -15.77 31.23
CA ASP A 216 -3.47 -14.68 30.66
C ASP A 216 -3.60 -13.35 31.41
N GLY A 217 -4.35 -13.32 32.52
CA GLY A 217 -4.48 -12.17 33.40
C GLY A 217 -5.55 -11.17 32.99
N ILE A 218 -6.52 -11.56 32.15
CA ILE A 218 -7.69 -10.72 31.87
C ILE A 218 -8.70 -10.85 33.01
N ASP A 219 -8.98 -9.74 33.68
CA ASP A 219 -10.02 -9.63 34.70
C ASP A 219 -11.32 -9.07 34.09
N PHE A 220 -12.34 -9.94 34.02
CA PHE A 220 -13.68 -9.59 33.55
C PHE A 220 -14.60 -9.06 34.67
N SER A 221 -14.12 -8.90 35.91
CA SER A 221 -14.89 -8.28 37.00
C SER A 221 -14.93 -6.76 36.93
N VAL A 222 -13.93 -6.17 36.27
CA VAL A 222 -13.82 -4.74 35.98
C VAL A 222 -14.15 -4.44 34.51
N GLY A 223 -14.55 -3.21 34.21
CA GLY A 223 -14.90 -2.80 32.85
C GLY A 223 -14.77 -1.31 32.60
N ILE A 224 -14.73 -0.95 31.32
CA ILE A 224 -14.78 0.42 30.81
C ILE A 224 -16.14 0.70 30.17
N ASP A 225 -16.46 1.99 30.01
CA ASP A 225 -17.67 2.39 29.30
C ASP A 225 -17.62 1.92 27.84
N ILE A 226 -18.74 1.42 27.33
CA ILE A 226 -18.84 0.89 25.95
C ILE A 226 -18.48 1.94 24.89
N ASN A 227 -18.62 3.22 25.22
CA ASN A 227 -18.31 4.33 24.36
C ASN A 227 -16.90 4.91 24.55
N THR A 228 -16.06 4.34 25.40
CA THR A 228 -14.65 4.75 25.54
C THR A 228 -13.97 4.80 24.16
N PRO A 229 -13.17 5.84 23.85
CA PRO A 229 -12.42 5.90 22.59
C PRO A 229 -11.54 4.66 22.41
N ILE A 230 -11.51 4.10 21.21
CA ILE A 230 -10.77 2.85 20.90
C ILE A 230 -9.28 2.95 21.25
N VAL A 231 -8.70 4.13 21.13
CA VAL A 231 -7.28 4.39 21.41
C VAL A 231 -6.94 4.31 22.90
N ASP A 232 -7.92 4.62 23.76
CA ASP A 232 -7.78 4.64 25.22
C ASP A 232 -8.36 3.38 25.88
N ALA A 233 -9.10 2.59 25.11
CA ALA A 233 -9.74 1.38 25.59
C ALA A 233 -8.72 0.30 25.94
N GLU A 234 -8.82 -0.26 27.14
CA GLU A 234 -8.07 -1.46 27.52
C GLU A 234 -8.49 -2.66 26.63
N ARG A 235 -9.77 -2.76 26.31
CA ARG A 235 -10.34 -3.92 25.63
C ARG A 235 -11.45 -3.49 24.68
N VAL A 236 -11.52 -4.15 23.52
CA VAL A 236 -12.47 -3.84 22.45
C VAL A 236 -13.13 -5.12 21.94
N VAL A 237 -14.44 -5.08 21.81
CA VAL A 237 -15.21 -6.08 21.05
C VAL A 237 -15.62 -5.45 19.73
N SER A 238 -15.15 -6.01 18.62
CA SER A 238 -15.33 -5.43 17.29
C SER A 238 -16.19 -6.31 16.38
N ALA A 239 -17.18 -5.69 15.75
CA ALA A 239 -18.06 -6.34 14.77
C ALA A 239 -17.50 -6.33 13.34
N GLY A 240 -17.65 -7.46 12.64
CA GLY A 240 -17.33 -7.65 11.23
C GLY A 240 -18.56 -7.86 10.35
N LYS A 241 -18.36 -7.83 9.03
CA LYS A 241 -19.42 -8.14 8.06
C LYS A 241 -20.02 -9.54 8.25
N GLY A 242 -19.27 -10.47 8.84
CA GLY A 242 -19.75 -11.81 9.16
C GLY A 242 -20.82 -11.87 10.25
N ILE A 243 -21.20 -10.74 10.86
CA ILE A 243 -22.30 -10.71 11.82
C ILE A 243 -23.69 -10.70 11.20
N GLY A 244 -23.79 -10.41 9.90
CA GLY A 244 -25.06 -10.39 9.19
C GLY A 244 -25.87 -9.11 9.43
N GLY A 245 -27.16 -9.27 9.75
CA GLY A 245 -28.11 -8.17 9.90
C GLY A 245 -27.82 -7.27 11.10
N LYS A 246 -28.46 -6.08 11.11
CA LYS A 246 -28.25 -5.06 12.14
C LYS A 246 -28.74 -5.51 13.51
N GLU A 247 -29.75 -6.37 13.56
CA GLU A 247 -30.30 -6.99 14.76
C GLU A 247 -29.25 -7.75 15.58
N ASN A 248 -28.28 -8.38 14.91
CA ASN A 248 -27.20 -9.14 15.55
C ASN A 248 -26.15 -8.25 16.21
N MET A 249 -26.16 -6.92 15.98
CA MET A 249 -25.29 -6.00 16.71
C MET A 249 -25.57 -5.99 18.21
N LYS A 250 -26.81 -6.27 18.63
CA LYS A 250 -27.16 -6.43 20.05
C LYS A 250 -26.32 -7.51 20.73
N LEU A 251 -25.95 -8.57 20.01
CA LEU A 251 -25.09 -9.63 20.54
C LEU A 251 -23.66 -9.11 20.83
N VAL A 252 -23.14 -8.23 19.98
CA VAL A 252 -21.83 -7.58 20.18
C VAL A 252 -21.88 -6.59 21.31
N GLU A 253 -22.95 -5.80 21.41
CA GLU A 253 -23.15 -4.84 22.49
C GLU A 253 -23.24 -5.55 23.85
N ASN A 254 -24.00 -6.64 23.93
CA ASN A 254 -24.11 -7.45 25.14
C ASN A 254 -22.77 -8.08 25.51
N LEU A 255 -22.05 -8.63 24.53
CA LEU A 255 -20.71 -9.15 24.78
C LEU A 255 -19.72 -8.05 25.20
N ALA A 256 -19.81 -6.86 24.62
CA ALA A 256 -18.98 -5.72 25.00
C ALA A 256 -19.24 -5.32 26.45
N LYS A 257 -20.49 -5.24 26.88
CA LYS A 257 -20.86 -4.98 28.28
C LYS A 257 -20.35 -6.08 29.22
N ALA A 258 -20.61 -7.34 28.91
CA ALA A 258 -20.18 -8.48 29.72
C ALA A 258 -18.65 -8.60 29.80
N ALA A 259 -17.95 -8.28 28.72
CA ALA A 259 -16.50 -8.23 28.69
C ALA A 259 -15.92 -6.95 29.34
N GLY A 260 -16.74 -5.95 29.66
CA GLY A 260 -16.31 -4.65 30.17
C GLY A 260 -15.52 -3.83 29.14
N ALA A 261 -15.94 -3.85 27.88
CA ALA A 261 -15.18 -3.41 26.72
C ALA A 261 -15.85 -2.29 25.92
N ALA A 262 -15.02 -1.51 25.22
CA ALA A 262 -15.49 -0.57 24.22
C ALA A 262 -15.96 -1.32 22.95
N ILE A 263 -16.99 -0.78 22.29
CA ILE A 263 -17.48 -1.35 21.03
C ILE A 263 -16.68 -0.80 19.85
N GLY A 264 -16.29 -1.68 18.93
CA GLY A 264 -15.58 -1.34 17.69
C GLY A 264 -16.21 -1.99 16.46
N CYS A 265 -15.71 -1.65 15.28
CA CYS A 265 -16.14 -2.31 14.05
C CYS A 265 -15.10 -2.31 12.93
N SER A 266 -15.31 -3.17 11.94
CA SER A 266 -14.57 -3.17 10.68
C SER A 266 -15.10 -2.11 9.70
N ARG A 267 -14.29 -1.73 8.70
CA ARG A 267 -14.66 -0.71 7.69
C ARG A 267 -16.00 -0.97 7.01
N PRO A 268 -16.31 -2.20 6.54
CA PRO A 268 -17.62 -2.47 5.93
C PRO A 268 -18.80 -2.22 6.88
N VAL A 269 -18.62 -2.47 8.18
CA VAL A 269 -19.67 -2.25 9.17
C VAL A 269 -19.91 -0.75 9.43
N ALA A 270 -18.87 0.07 9.36
CA ALA A 270 -18.97 1.52 9.56
C ALA A 270 -19.43 2.28 8.30
N GLU A 271 -18.84 1.99 7.14
CA GLU A 271 -19.06 2.76 5.90
C GLU A 271 -20.17 2.20 5.02
N GLU A 272 -20.17 0.88 4.77
CA GLU A 272 -21.15 0.22 3.88
C GLU A 272 -22.47 0.01 4.61
N LEU A 273 -22.44 -0.67 5.76
CA LEU A 273 -23.64 -1.07 6.51
C LEU A 273 -24.13 0.01 7.49
N ARG A 274 -23.25 0.91 7.92
CA ARG A 274 -23.54 2.02 8.85
C ARG A 274 -24.21 1.55 10.15
N TYR A 275 -23.78 0.41 10.68
CA TYR A 275 -24.31 -0.10 11.96
C TYR A 275 -23.74 0.66 13.15
N LEU A 276 -22.49 1.11 13.04
CA LEU A 276 -21.81 1.94 14.02
C LEU A 276 -21.18 3.16 13.33
N PRO A 277 -21.00 4.28 14.07
CA PRO A 277 -20.38 5.49 13.53
C PRO A 277 -18.93 5.27 13.14
N ILE A 278 -18.43 6.09 12.20
CA ILE A 278 -17.08 5.95 11.62
C ILE A 278 -15.96 6.05 12.66
N ASN A 279 -16.18 6.74 13.78
CA ASN A 279 -15.21 6.84 14.87
C ASN A 279 -14.99 5.51 15.63
N ARG A 280 -15.84 4.50 15.42
CA ARG A 280 -15.68 3.13 15.95
C ARG A 280 -14.92 2.19 15.01
N TYR A 281 -14.57 2.64 13.82
CA TYR A 281 -13.85 1.84 12.83
C TYR A 281 -12.41 1.58 13.29
N VAL A 282 -12.02 0.30 13.40
CA VAL A 282 -10.64 -0.14 13.69
C VAL A 282 -9.96 -0.61 12.40
N GLY A 283 -8.82 -0.02 12.04
CA GLY A 283 -8.08 -0.42 10.84
C GLY A 283 -7.00 0.56 10.39
N MET A 284 -6.51 0.40 9.16
CA MET A 284 -5.37 1.15 8.64
C MET A 284 -5.67 2.66 8.57
N SER A 285 -6.84 3.03 8.06
CA SER A 285 -7.34 4.41 7.97
C SER A 285 -8.33 4.76 9.10
N GLY A 286 -8.54 3.86 10.06
CA GLY A 286 -9.39 4.07 11.23
C GLY A 286 -8.58 4.18 12.51
N GLN A 287 -9.24 3.93 13.65
CA GLN A 287 -8.63 3.89 14.97
C GLN A 287 -7.61 2.74 15.08
N LYS A 288 -6.57 2.96 15.88
CA LYS A 288 -5.58 1.94 16.26
C LYS A 288 -5.88 1.45 17.66
N PHE A 289 -5.99 0.14 17.83
CA PHE A 289 -6.15 -0.48 19.14
C PHE A 289 -4.80 -0.98 19.65
N ASN A 290 -4.41 -0.48 20.83
CA ASN A 290 -3.18 -0.85 21.52
C ASN A 290 -3.46 -1.43 22.92
N GLY A 291 -4.70 -1.84 23.23
CA GLY A 291 -5.08 -2.38 24.53
C GLY A 291 -4.72 -3.85 24.75
N ASN A 292 -5.15 -4.41 25.88
CA ASN A 292 -4.89 -5.77 26.31
C ASN A 292 -5.66 -6.80 25.47
N LEU A 293 -6.97 -6.62 25.26
CA LEU A 293 -7.82 -7.64 24.66
C LEU A 293 -8.62 -7.10 23.47
N TYR A 294 -8.46 -7.73 22.31
CA TYR A 294 -9.26 -7.46 21.13
C TYR A 294 -10.07 -8.70 20.73
N ILE A 295 -11.41 -8.61 20.77
CA ILE A 295 -12.31 -9.68 20.34
C ILE A 295 -12.89 -9.33 18.98
N ALA A 296 -12.55 -10.11 17.96
CA ALA A 296 -12.99 -9.93 16.58
C ALA A 296 -14.16 -10.86 16.25
N CYS A 297 -15.39 -10.32 16.21
CA CYS A 297 -16.61 -11.07 15.93
C CYS A 297 -16.98 -10.98 14.44
N GLY A 298 -16.86 -12.09 13.70
CA GLY A 298 -17.24 -12.14 12.27
C GLY A 298 -16.31 -11.33 11.34
N ILE A 299 -15.07 -11.08 11.74
CA ILE A 299 -14.08 -10.33 10.94
C ILE A 299 -13.21 -11.32 10.16
N SER A 300 -13.07 -11.12 8.85
CA SER A 300 -12.32 -12.04 7.97
C SER A 300 -10.79 -11.94 8.08
N GLY A 301 -10.28 -10.80 8.58
CA GLY A 301 -8.84 -10.53 8.68
C GLY A 301 -8.25 -9.84 7.45
N ALA A 302 -8.96 -8.88 6.85
CA ALA A 302 -8.40 -8.04 5.80
C ALA A 302 -7.15 -7.28 6.31
N ASN A 303 -6.12 -7.18 5.48
CA ASN A 303 -4.82 -6.59 5.85
C ASN A 303 -4.94 -5.20 6.49
N GLN A 304 -5.87 -4.39 6.01
CA GLN A 304 -6.13 -3.05 6.55
C GLN A 304 -6.63 -3.11 8.00
N HIS A 305 -7.49 -4.06 8.34
CA HIS A 305 -7.98 -4.24 9.70
C HIS A 305 -6.88 -4.76 10.64
N LEU A 306 -6.11 -5.75 10.17
CA LEU A 306 -5.01 -6.36 10.94
C LEU A 306 -3.94 -5.33 11.33
N LYS A 307 -3.64 -4.37 10.45
CA LYS A 307 -2.73 -3.25 10.78
C LYS A 307 -3.26 -2.34 11.90
N GLY A 308 -4.57 -2.29 12.12
CA GLY A 308 -5.21 -1.53 13.20
C GLY A 308 -5.08 -2.18 14.58
N ILE A 309 -4.86 -3.49 14.64
CA ILE A 309 -4.82 -4.28 15.89
C ILE A 309 -3.46 -4.93 16.16
N LYS A 310 -2.43 -4.58 15.37
CA LYS A 310 -1.10 -5.20 15.42
C LYS A 310 -0.50 -5.21 16.85
N ASN A 311 -0.77 -4.17 17.62
CA ASN A 311 -0.21 -3.91 18.95
C ASN A 311 -1.13 -4.38 20.10
N ALA A 312 -2.24 -5.04 19.78
CA ALA A 312 -3.06 -5.72 20.78
C ALA A 312 -2.20 -6.79 21.50
N SER A 313 -2.33 -6.87 22.82
CA SER A 313 -1.60 -7.90 23.58
C SER A 313 -2.15 -9.29 23.28
N ILE A 314 -3.47 -9.41 23.25
CA ILE A 314 -4.21 -10.65 22.97
C ILE A 314 -5.28 -10.36 21.93
N ILE A 315 -5.32 -11.18 20.87
CA ILE A 315 -6.36 -11.13 19.84
C ILE A 315 -7.17 -12.43 19.89
N VAL A 316 -8.49 -12.30 20.05
CA VAL A 316 -9.46 -13.39 19.97
C VAL A 316 -10.23 -13.25 18.66
N ALA A 317 -10.38 -14.33 17.91
CA ALA A 317 -11.16 -14.34 16.67
C ALA A 317 -12.33 -15.33 16.73
N ILE A 318 -13.53 -14.87 16.42
CA ILE A 318 -14.72 -15.73 16.30
C ILE A 318 -15.22 -15.63 14.87
N ASN A 319 -15.15 -16.74 14.13
CA ASN A 319 -15.55 -16.75 12.72
C ASN A 319 -16.02 -18.15 12.31
N MET A 320 -17.13 -18.21 11.56
CA MET A 320 -17.67 -19.47 11.04
C MET A 320 -16.73 -20.14 10.03
N LYS A 321 -15.94 -19.34 9.28
CA LYS A 321 -15.01 -19.87 8.28
C LYS A 321 -13.66 -20.19 8.90
N ALA A 322 -13.36 -21.47 9.15
CA ALA A 322 -12.06 -21.92 9.65
C ALA A 322 -10.85 -21.43 8.81
N SER A 323 -11.06 -21.15 7.52
CA SER A 323 -10.05 -20.62 6.60
C SER A 323 -9.84 -19.09 6.69
N ALA A 324 -10.57 -18.39 7.56
CA ALA A 324 -10.46 -16.94 7.69
C ALA A 324 -9.04 -16.50 8.09
N LYS A 325 -8.51 -15.47 7.42
CA LYS A 325 -7.14 -14.96 7.63
C LYS A 325 -6.92 -14.43 9.05
N ILE A 326 -7.99 -14.03 9.74
CA ILE A 326 -7.95 -13.53 11.12
C ILE A 326 -7.35 -14.57 12.08
N PHE A 327 -7.61 -15.88 11.89
CA PHE A 327 -7.12 -16.92 12.79
C PHE A 327 -5.59 -17.01 12.81
N LYS A 328 -4.94 -16.86 11.66
CA LYS A 328 -3.47 -16.79 11.57
C LYS A 328 -2.88 -15.57 12.28
N ASN A 329 -3.70 -14.57 12.60
CA ASN A 329 -3.30 -13.30 13.21
C ASN A 329 -3.84 -13.15 14.64
N ALA A 330 -4.41 -14.21 15.20
CA ALA A 330 -5.05 -14.24 16.51
C ALA A 330 -4.30 -15.18 17.48
N ASP A 331 -4.35 -14.86 18.77
CA ASP A 331 -3.82 -15.70 19.84
C ASP A 331 -4.77 -16.86 20.13
N TYR A 332 -6.07 -16.55 20.18
CA TYR A 332 -7.14 -17.53 20.35
C TYR A 332 -8.17 -17.41 19.25
N GLY A 333 -8.83 -18.52 18.92
CA GLY A 333 -9.96 -18.47 18.02
C GLY A 333 -11.00 -19.56 18.24
N ILE A 334 -12.26 -19.22 17.96
CA ILE A 334 -13.37 -20.16 17.93
C ILE A 334 -13.90 -20.22 16.49
N VAL A 335 -13.97 -21.43 15.95
CA VAL A 335 -14.67 -21.69 14.69
C VAL A 335 -16.11 -22.06 15.02
N GLY A 336 -17.03 -21.16 14.69
CA GLY A 336 -18.46 -21.31 14.99
C GLY A 336 -19.26 -20.10 14.52
N ASP A 337 -20.59 -20.24 14.53
CA ASP A 337 -21.50 -19.15 14.22
C ASP A 337 -21.45 -18.10 15.34
N VAL A 338 -21.36 -16.82 14.96
CA VAL A 338 -21.36 -15.72 15.93
C VAL A 338 -22.69 -15.62 16.67
N THR A 339 -23.81 -16.01 16.06
CA THR A 339 -25.14 -15.99 16.69
C THR A 339 -25.28 -17.03 17.80
N GLU A 340 -24.52 -18.12 17.73
CA GLU A 340 -24.45 -19.17 18.75
C GLU A 340 -23.38 -18.85 19.82
N ILE A 341 -22.17 -18.44 19.39
CA ILE A 341 -21.03 -18.26 20.29
C ILE A 341 -21.15 -17.00 21.17
N LEU A 342 -21.63 -15.88 20.63
CA LEU A 342 -21.68 -14.62 21.38
C LEU A 342 -22.59 -14.68 22.61
N PRO A 343 -23.82 -15.24 22.55
CA PRO A 343 -24.66 -15.41 23.74
C PRO A 343 -24.01 -16.27 24.83
N LEU A 344 -23.41 -17.41 24.45
CA LEU A 344 -22.75 -18.30 25.39
C LEU A 344 -21.54 -17.64 26.06
N LEU A 345 -20.75 -16.91 25.27
CA LEU A 345 -19.61 -16.15 25.80
C LEU A 345 -20.08 -15.00 26.71
N THR A 346 -21.16 -14.31 26.35
CA THR A 346 -21.76 -13.27 27.18
C THR A 346 -22.19 -13.83 28.54
N ALA A 347 -22.87 -14.98 28.56
CA ALA A 347 -23.27 -15.66 29.79
C ALA A 347 -22.05 -16.07 30.63
N ALA A 348 -21.01 -16.64 30.00
CA ALA A 348 -19.78 -17.06 30.67
C ALA A 348 -18.97 -15.89 31.27
N LEU A 349 -19.13 -14.68 30.74
CA LEU A 349 -18.49 -13.45 31.25
C LEU A 349 -19.35 -12.70 32.28
N GLY A 350 -20.46 -13.29 32.74
CA GLY A 350 -21.32 -12.74 33.80
C GLY A 350 -22.52 -11.93 33.30
N GLY A 351 -22.85 -12.00 32.00
CA GLY A 351 -24.07 -11.40 31.43
C GLY A 351 -24.15 -9.89 31.63
N ASP A 352 -25.31 -9.41 32.09
CA ASP A 352 -25.60 -7.98 32.35
C ASP A 352 -25.16 -7.52 33.75
N ALA A 353 -24.38 -8.32 34.48
CA ALA A 353 -23.90 -7.92 35.80
C ALA A 353 -23.03 -6.65 35.71
N ALA A 354 -23.33 -5.67 36.56
CA ALA A 354 -22.60 -4.41 36.63
C ALA A 354 -21.11 -4.66 36.96
N LYS A 355 -20.22 -4.11 36.13
CA LYS A 355 -18.77 -4.22 36.32
C LYS A 355 -18.25 -3.10 37.20
N LYS A 356 -17.23 -3.39 38.00
CA LYS A 356 -16.50 -2.34 38.73
C LYS A 356 -15.75 -1.46 37.72
N PRO A 357 -15.58 -0.15 38.00
CA PRO A 357 -14.76 0.69 37.14
C PRO A 357 -13.35 0.12 37.02
N ALA A 358 -12.85 -0.03 35.79
CA ALA A 358 -11.46 -0.41 35.56
C ALA A 358 -10.50 0.71 36.01
N GLU A 359 -9.32 0.32 36.48
CA GLU A 359 -8.26 1.27 36.81
C GLU A 359 -7.79 2.01 35.55
N VAL A 360 -7.66 3.34 35.64
CA VAL A 360 -7.14 4.19 34.57
C VAL A 360 -5.89 4.91 35.09
N PRO A 361 -4.71 4.73 34.47
CA PRO A 361 -4.44 3.92 33.28
C PRO A 361 -4.39 2.42 33.58
N TYR A 362 -4.90 1.60 32.66
CA TYR A 362 -4.88 0.15 32.81
C TYR A 362 -3.44 -0.41 32.75
N LYS A 363 -3.20 -1.50 33.46
CA LYS A 363 -1.91 -2.21 33.40
C LYS A 363 -1.80 -2.99 32.08
N LYS A 364 -0.85 -2.61 31.23
CA LYS A 364 -0.62 -3.27 29.94
C LYS A 364 -0.02 -4.68 30.12
N ILE A 365 -0.70 -5.69 29.60
CA ILE A 365 -0.23 -7.08 29.57
C ILE A 365 0.84 -7.21 28.50
N LYS A 366 1.99 -7.81 28.87
CA LYS A 366 3.07 -8.08 27.91
C LYS A 366 2.64 -9.17 26.94
N ARG A 367 2.74 -8.90 25.64
CA ARG A 367 2.45 -9.88 24.60
C ARG A 367 3.41 -11.07 24.72
N ILE A 368 2.86 -12.28 24.85
CA ILE A 368 3.61 -13.53 24.87
C ILE A 368 3.79 -14.00 23.43
N VAL A 369 5.02 -13.95 22.93
CA VAL A 369 5.39 -14.43 21.59
C VAL A 369 5.91 -15.86 21.74
N PRO A 370 5.35 -16.86 21.02
CA PRO A 370 5.91 -18.20 21.00
C PRO A 370 7.38 -18.14 20.55
N LYS A 371 8.30 -18.73 21.34
CA LYS A 371 9.69 -18.86 20.91
C LYS A 371 9.74 -19.87 19.76
N LYS A 372 10.20 -19.43 18.60
CA LYS A 372 10.46 -20.33 17.48
C LYS A 372 11.68 -21.18 17.86
N VAL A 373 11.47 -22.48 18.07
CA VAL A 373 12.59 -23.42 18.16
C VAL A 373 13.18 -23.49 16.76
N MET A 374 14.44 -23.09 16.62
CA MET A 374 15.16 -23.24 15.35
C MET A 374 15.49 -24.72 15.22
N GLU A 375 14.75 -25.45 14.40
CA GLU A 375 15.18 -26.78 13.98
C GLU A 375 16.41 -26.58 13.08
N LEU A 376 17.55 -27.15 13.51
CA LEU A 376 18.75 -27.17 12.70
C LEU A 376 18.45 -27.95 11.41
N PRO A 377 18.92 -27.48 10.23
CA PRO A 377 18.76 -28.23 8.99
C PRO A 377 19.37 -29.63 9.16
N LYS A 378 18.68 -30.63 8.64
CA LYS A 378 19.13 -32.03 8.67
C LYS A 378 20.38 -32.13 7.79
N ILE A 379 21.45 -32.71 8.34
CA ILE A 379 22.73 -32.86 7.64
C ILE A 379 22.64 -34.11 6.75
N TYR A 380 23.04 -33.97 5.49
CA TYR A 380 23.10 -35.07 4.53
C TYR A 380 24.54 -35.25 4.08
N VAL A 381 25.04 -36.49 4.15
CA VAL A 381 26.43 -36.84 3.93
C VAL A 381 26.53 -37.85 2.79
N CYS A 382 27.42 -37.60 1.83
CA CYS A 382 27.71 -38.52 0.73
C CYS A 382 28.33 -39.80 1.28
N SER A 383 27.75 -40.96 0.96
CA SER A 383 28.28 -42.25 1.40
C SER A 383 29.60 -42.63 0.71
N GLY A 384 29.91 -42.02 -0.44
CA GLY A 384 31.13 -42.29 -1.21
C GLY A 384 32.36 -41.56 -0.65
N CYS A 385 32.28 -40.24 -0.52
CA CYS A 385 33.42 -39.39 -0.13
C CYS A 385 33.28 -38.68 1.22
N GLY A 386 32.11 -38.76 1.88
CA GLY A 386 31.85 -38.07 3.14
C GLY A 386 31.53 -36.58 2.98
N TYR A 387 31.30 -36.08 1.77
CA TYR A 387 30.90 -34.68 1.54
C TYR A 387 29.58 -34.36 2.25
N GLU A 388 29.56 -33.32 3.08
CA GLU A 388 28.37 -32.82 3.76
C GLU A 388 27.69 -31.71 2.95
N TYR A 389 26.45 -31.93 2.53
CA TYR A 389 25.70 -30.90 1.82
C TYR A 389 25.32 -29.76 2.77
N ASN A 390 25.79 -28.55 2.46
CA ASN A 390 25.46 -27.35 3.22
C ASN A 390 24.39 -26.51 2.51
N PRO A 391 23.12 -26.54 2.99
CA PRO A 391 22.04 -25.78 2.35
C PRO A 391 22.25 -24.27 2.43
N PHE A 392 23.10 -23.73 3.31
CA PHE A 392 23.38 -22.29 3.37
C PHE A 392 24.31 -21.81 2.26
N VAL A 393 25.08 -22.73 1.66
CA VAL A 393 26.00 -22.44 0.57
C VAL A 393 25.38 -22.85 -0.78
N GLY A 394 24.61 -23.94 -0.81
CA GLY A 394 24.14 -24.53 -2.06
C GLY A 394 25.29 -25.23 -2.80
N ASP A 395 25.16 -25.32 -4.12
CA ASP A 395 26.18 -25.85 -5.03
C ASP A 395 26.29 -24.94 -6.26
N PRO A 396 27.22 -23.97 -6.26
CA PRO A 396 27.36 -23.00 -7.34
C PRO A 396 27.73 -23.61 -8.69
N GLU A 397 28.44 -24.75 -8.71
CA GLU A 397 28.87 -25.40 -9.96
C GLU A 397 27.70 -26.09 -10.66
N ALA A 398 26.77 -26.64 -9.87
CA ALA A 398 25.51 -27.20 -10.37
C ALA A 398 24.35 -26.17 -10.42
N GLU A 399 24.65 -24.87 -10.34
CA GLU A 399 23.67 -23.77 -10.31
C GLU A 399 22.60 -23.88 -9.20
N ILE A 400 22.91 -24.58 -8.11
CA ILE A 400 22.04 -24.72 -6.95
C ILE A 400 22.22 -23.52 -6.03
N ALA A 401 21.17 -22.71 -5.92
CA ALA A 401 21.20 -21.51 -5.11
C ALA A 401 21.40 -21.80 -3.60
N PRO A 402 22.09 -20.90 -2.88
CA PRO A 402 22.09 -20.88 -1.42
C PRO A 402 20.66 -20.88 -0.85
N GLY A 403 20.44 -21.70 0.19
CA GLY A 403 19.15 -21.91 0.85
C GLY A 403 18.34 -23.10 0.32
N THR A 404 18.86 -23.85 -0.66
CA THR A 404 18.20 -25.05 -1.19
C THR A 404 18.35 -26.20 -0.19
N ASP A 405 17.23 -26.83 0.20
CA ASP A 405 17.25 -28.01 1.07
C ASP A 405 17.72 -29.25 0.27
N PHE A 406 18.43 -30.18 0.90
CA PHE A 406 18.90 -31.40 0.24
C PHE A 406 17.77 -32.17 -0.46
N THR A 407 16.59 -32.22 0.14
CA THR A 407 15.41 -32.89 -0.45
C THR A 407 14.93 -32.20 -1.74
N ALA A 408 15.18 -30.91 -1.89
CA ALA A 408 14.79 -30.09 -3.04
C ALA A 408 15.83 -30.05 -4.17
N LEU A 409 16.98 -30.69 -4.01
CA LEU A 409 17.96 -30.84 -5.09
C LEU A 409 17.35 -31.62 -6.29
N PRO A 410 17.74 -31.33 -7.53
CA PRO A 410 17.36 -32.15 -8.69
C PRO A 410 17.73 -33.62 -8.49
N GLU A 411 16.98 -34.55 -9.08
CA GLU A 411 17.31 -35.99 -9.02
C GLU A 411 18.65 -36.29 -9.71
N GLU A 412 18.97 -35.52 -10.76
CA GLU A 412 20.21 -35.63 -11.54
C GLU A 412 21.40 -34.90 -10.88
N TRP A 413 21.20 -34.29 -9.71
CA TRP A 413 22.29 -33.66 -8.97
C TRP A 413 23.22 -34.75 -8.41
N VAL A 414 24.52 -34.53 -8.58
CA VAL A 414 25.57 -35.44 -8.12
C VAL A 414 26.47 -34.75 -7.10
N CYS A 415 27.14 -35.55 -6.26
CA CYS A 415 28.10 -35.04 -5.30
C CYS A 415 29.20 -34.25 -6.01
N PRO A 416 29.50 -32.99 -5.60
CA PRO A 416 30.51 -32.17 -6.29
C PRO A 416 31.93 -32.77 -6.16
N GLU A 417 32.22 -33.46 -5.05
CA GLU A 417 33.57 -34.03 -4.82
C GLU A 417 33.84 -35.35 -5.56
N CYS A 418 32.83 -36.24 -5.69
CA CYS A 418 33.05 -37.59 -6.21
C CYS A 418 32.04 -38.02 -7.28
N SER A 419 31.15 -37.12 -7.71
CA SER A 419 30.12 -37.37 -8.73
C SER A 419 29.15 -38.51 -8.42
N GLU A 420 29.02 -38.90 -7.15
CA GLU A 420 28.04 -39.90 -6.73
C GLU A 420 26.61 -39.37 -6.80
N GLU A 421 25.67 -40.26 -7.08
CA GLU A 421 24.26 -39.89 -7.23
C GLU A 421 23.67 -39.40 -5.90
N LYS A 422 22.71 -38.46 -5.98
CA LYS A 422 21.95 -37.97 -4.81
C LYS A 422 21.37 -39.10 -3.95
N ALA A 423 21.02 -40.24 -4.56
CA ALA A 423 20.50 -41.43 -3.87
C ALA A 423 21.48 -42.01 -2.85
N ASN A 424 22.79 -41.78 -3.02
CA ASN A 424 23.85 -42.31 -2.16
C ASN A 424 24.20 -41.37 -0.99
N PHE A 425 23.38 -40.37 -0.69
CA PHE A 425 23.52 -39.55 0.52
C PHE A 425 22.68 -40.11 1.67
N ILE A 426 23.30 -40.21 2.84
CA ILE A 426 22.63 -40.60 4.08
C ILE A 426 22.38 -39.40 4.97
N LYS A 427 21.27 -39.43 5.70
CA LYS A 427 20.97 -38.42 6.71
C LYS A 427 21.79 -38.72 7.96
N ALA A 428 22.67 -37.80 8.36
CA ALA A 428 23.48 -37.89 9.57
C ALA A 428 22.68 -37.59 10.84
#